data_AF-A0A662D5S8-F1
#
_entry.id   AF-A0A662D5S8-F1
#
_cell.length_a   1.000
_cell.length_b   1.000
_cell.length_c   1.000
_cell.angle_alpha   90.00
_cell.angle_beta   90.00
_cell.angle_gamma   90.00
#
_symmetry.space_group_name_H-M   'P 1'
#
loop_
_entity.id
_entity.type
_entity.pdbx_description
1 polymer ?
#
loop_
_entity_poly.entity_id
_entity_poly.type
_entity_poly.pdbx_seq_one_letter_code
_entity_poly.pdbx_strand_id
1 'polypeptide(L)'
;MKKITIDHLPRVEGNGGITAIIDGQAVSEVKFYINEGPRLIERLVIGRTPEEDVSLTPRICAICTVSHKLAAVRAMENALNVQVPHQTNLLRELMHMGEMIESHSLHVYYLALPDYLGFPNAIAMASKHEFEVKIALEMKNFGNHIMKVINGRFVHGENTVIGGFGKWPSREELLWIKSRAIQFMPFVYKTVNLFCTLNYPDIPEAETQYACCLPPHEKYGFWGDEILVSNGDRIFREDYRQLTNEFVVPHSYARHSRYQDKPYSVGALARVNNLGERLEGEAGRMFRKYFNDHWKKNPLYNNAAQALEILYCFERLPQLVDEFLEIDNTPEIVSYQTQEGQGTGLVEAPRGLLIHHYRVEQGLVKGADIITPTAQNAEDIERYGMIAAQALLDRGQEEKIRDRLDIIVRAYDPCISCSVHLAEVKTVEETAWENQLAEIKRQASPLFIGIGNITQGDDGIGPTLIIKLKELGFKAVCSSELDTQNIKSLVNSDQPFIFVDALDAGKKPGAISLIPLLAVLYSSSLSHRLAPFIQNEFSYSQLKKSYLLGIQPRSITKQQHLSPEVSQALQRLIDQLEN
;
A
#
# COMPACT_ATOMS: atom_id res chain seq x y z
N MET A 1 16.82 -21.22 3.24
CA MET A 1 15.86 -20.12 3.44
C MET A 1 15.18 -20.18 4.81
N LYS A 2 15.35 -19.14 5.62
CA LYS A 2 14.62 -18.88 6.87
C LYS A 2 13.56 -17.80 6.63
N LYS A 3 12.48 -17.82 7.39
CA LYS A 3 11.39 -16.83 7.30
C LYS A 3 11.15 -16.21 8.68
N ILE A 4 11.23 -14.88 8.77
CA ILE A 4 10.85 -14.10 9.96
C ILE A 4 9.55 -13.39 9.61
N THR A 5 8.47 -13.71 10.32
CA THR A 5 7.12 -13.23 9.99
C THR A 5 6.45 -12.58 11.20
N ILE A 6 5.76 -11.48 10.93
CA ILE A 6 4.82 -10.82 11.83
C ILE A 6 3.46 -10.89 11.14
N ASP A 7 2.69 -11.93 11.44
CA ASP A 7 1.42 -12.20 10.73
C ASP A 7 0.35 -11.14 10.99
N HIS A 8 0.37 -10.59 12.20
CA HIS A 8 -0.51 -9.52 12.60
C HIS A 8 0.32 -8.46 13.32
N LEU A 9 0.48 -7.32 12.67
CA LEU A 9 1.12 -6.15 13.25
C LEU A 9 0.21 -5.60 14.36
N PRO A 10 0.65 -5.61 15.64
CA PRO A 10 -0.10 -4.95 16.68
C PRO A 10 0.17 -3.45 16.65
N ARG A 11 -0.78 -2.66 17.19
CA ARG A 11 -0.68 -1.19 17.29
C ARG A 11 -0.56 -0.49 15.94
N VAL A 12 -1.26 -1.02 14.93
CA VAL A 12 -1.56 -0.34 13.68
C VAL A 12 -3.06 -0.45 13.43
N GLU A 13 -3.62 0.41 12.57
CA GLU A 13 -5.01 0.26 12.17
C GLU A 13 -5.11 -0.79 11.05
N GLY A 14 -6.10 -1.69 11.16
CA GLY A 14 -6.40 -2.76 10.19
C GLY A 14 -5.57 -4.04 10.34
N ASN A 15 -5.73 -4.96 9.38
CA ASN A 15 -5.15 -6.31 9.42
C ASN A 15 -4.09 -6.55 8.34
N GLY A 16 -2.83 -6.59 8.75
CA GLY A 16 -1.72 -6.92 7.86
C GLY A 16 -0.47 -7.32 8.64
N GLY A 17 0.58 -7.65 7.90
CA GLY A 17 1.81 -8.21 8.41
C GLY A 17 3.02 -7.83 7.58
N ILE A 18 4.18 -8.22 8.07
CA ILE A 18 5.45 -8.07 7.35
C ILE A 18 6.28 -9.35 7.49
N THR A 19 6.85 -9.80 6.37
CA THR A 19 7.71 -10.97 6.30
C THR A 19 9.07 -10.57 5.75
N ALA A 20 10.15 -11.03 6.39
CA ALA A 20 11.49 -11.08 5.81
C ALA A 20 11.86 -12.53 5.49
N ILE A 21 12.38 -12.76 4.28
CA ILE A 21 12.96 -14.04 3.87
C ILE A 21 14.47 -13.88 3.80
N ILE A 22 15.18 -14.83 4.43
CA ILE A 22 16.63 -14.84 4.54
C ILE A 22 17.15 -16.09 3.86
N ASP A 23 18.10 -15.94 2.95
CA ASP A 23 18.83 -17.03 2.31
C ASP A 23 20.33 -16.94 2.61
N GLY A 24 20.81 -17.85 3.46
CA GLY A 24 22.18 -17.79 3.98
C GLY A 24 22.44 -16.51 4.76
N GLN A 25 23.30 -15.64 4.22
CA GLN A 25 23.68 -14.35 4.80
C GLN A 25 23.03 -13.14 4.09
N ALA A 26 22.08 -13.38 3.18
CA ALA A 26 21.38 -12.32 2.46
C ALA A 26 19.89 -12.33 2.79
N VAL A 27 19.31 -11.15 3.01
CA VAL A 27 17.86 -10.95 3.02
C VAL A 27 17.40 -10.93 1.57
N SER A 28 16.66 -11.95 1.15
CA SER A 28 16.22 -12.10 -0.24
C SER A 28 15.03 -11.20 -0.57
N GLU A 29 14.11 -11.03 0.37
CA GLU A 29 12.92 -10.19 0.21
C GLU A 29 12.35 -9.75 1.55
N VAL A 30 11.72 -8.57 1.55
CA VAL A 30 10.81 -8.14 2.61
C VAL A 30 9.47 -7.80 1.95
N LYS A 31 8.39 -8.33 2.50
CA LYS A 31 7.03 -8.19 1.98
C LYS A 31 6.12 -7.61 3.05
N PHE A 32 5.56 -6.44 2.80
CA PHE A 32 4.50 -5.85 3.60
C PHE A 32 3.17 -6.25 2.95
N TYR A 33 2.35 -6.98 3.68
CA TYR A 33 1.11 -7.55 3.16
C TYR A 33 -0.10 -7.09 3.96
N ILE A 34 -1.13 -6.76 3.22
CA ILE A 34 -2.44 -6.39 3.75
C ILE A 34 -3.41 -7.51 3.40
N ASN A 35 -3.96 -8.14 4.44
CA ASN A 35 -4.86 -9.29 4.33
C ASN A 35 -6.34 -8.90 4.48
N GLU A 36 -6.62 -7.63 4.75
CA GLU A 36 -7.98 -7.13 4.83
C GLU A 36 -8.65 -7.15 3.45
N GLY A 37 -9.89 -7.63 3.40
CA GLY A 37 -10.62 -7.74 2.13
C GLY A 37 -10.90 -6.37 1.52
N PRO A 38 -10.85 -6.23 0.18
CA PRO A 38 -11.15 -4.96 -0.47
C PRO A 38 -12.61 -4.56 -0.18
N ARG A 39 -12.81 -3.34 0.33
CA ARG A 39 -14.14 -2.79 0.61
C ARG A 39 -14.85 -2.27 -0.63
N LEU A 40 -14.16 -2.23 -1.77
CA LEU A 40 -14.71 -1.92 -3.09
C LEU A 40 -15.40 -0.56 -3.16
N ILE A 41 -14.95 0.43 -2.38
CA ILE A 41 -15.59 1.76 -2.30
C ILE A 41 -15.62 2.42 -3.68
N GLU A 42 -14.52 2.37 -4.44
CA GLU A 42 -14.44 2.89 -5.82
C GLU A 42 -15.52 2.29 -6.73
N ARG A 43 -15.91 1.03 -6.50
CA ARG A 43 -16.98 0.39 -7.26
C ARG A 43 -18.36 0.69 -6.69
N LEU A 44 -18.48 0.80 -5.38
CA LEU A 44 -19.73 1.06 -4.65
C LEU A 44 -20.34 2.41 -5.02
N VAL A 45 -19.49 3.39 -5.33
CA VAL A 45 -19.89 4.77 -5.65
C VAL A 45 -20.32 4.92 -7.10
N ILE A 46 -20.00 3.97 -7.98
CA ILE A 46 -20.45 4.00 -9.38
C ILE A 46 -21.97 3.93 -9.46
N GLY A 47 -22.58 4.88 -10.16
CA GLY A 47 -24.03 5.02 -10.30
C GLY A 47 -24.70 5.76 -9.13
N ARG A 48 -23.93 6.27 -8.16
CA ARG A 48 -24.41 7.15 -7.08
C ARG A 48 -24.35 8.60 -7.49
N THR A 49 -25.09 9.45 -6.79
CA THR A 49 -24.96 10.91 -6.95
C THR A 49 -23.69 11.41 -6.23
N PRO A 50 -23.16 12.59 -6.61
CA PRO A 50 -22.03 13.22 -5.89
C PRO A 50 -22.24 13.36 -4.38
N GLU A 51 -23.46 13.66 -3.94
CA GLU A 51 -23.83 13.83 -2.54
C GLU A 51 -23.81 12.50 -1.77
N GLU A 52 -24.27 11.41 -2.41
CA GLU A 52 -24.18 10.06 -1.87
C GLU A 52 -22.71 9.63 -1.75
N ASP A 53 -21.86 9.89 -2.75
CA ASP A 53 -20.43 9.55 -2.72
C ASP A 53 -19.68 10.26 -1.59
N VAL A 54 -19.92 11.57 -1.42
CA VAL A 54 -19.38 12.36 -0.31
C VAL A 54 -19.83 11.80 1.05
N SER A 55 -20.97 11.11 1.12
CA SER A 55 -21.43 10.44 2.33
C SER A 55 -20.84 9.02 2.47
N LEU A 56 -20.59 8.31 1.37
CA LEU A 56 -20.10 6.93 1.41
C LEU A 56 -18.59 6.83 1.66
N THR A 57 -17.79 7.66 0.99
CA THR A 57 -16.32 7.59 1.00
C THR A 57 -15.67 7.74 2.38
N PRO A 58 -16.19 8.51 3.35
CA PRO A 58 -15.62 8.53 4.70
C PRO A 58 -15.64 7.16 5.39
N ARG A 59 -16.45 6.18 4.94
CA ARG A 59 -16.50 4.82 5.50
C ARG A 59 -15.26 3.99 5.11
N ILE A 60 -14.36 4.54 4.29
CA ILE A 60 -13.02 3.97 4.08
C ILE A 60 -12.25 3.93 5.40
N CYS A 61 -12.37 4.89 6.31
CA CYS A 61 -11.69 4.78 7.60
C CYS A 61 -12.34 5.65 8.66
N ALA A 62 -12.46 5.08 9.86
CA ALA A 62 -12.99 5.78 11.02
C ALA A 62 -11.99 6.76 11.65
N ILE A 63 -10.69 6.65 11.35
CA ILE A 63 -9.64 7.55 11.85
C ILE A 63 -9.48 8.76 10.92
N CYS A 64 -9.16 8.57 9.63
CA CYS A 64 -9.01 9.66 8.65
C CYS A 64 -10.30 9.99 7.90
N THR A 65 -11.42 9.99 8.62
CA THR A 65 -12.77 10.19 8.07
C THR A 65 -12.98 11.60 7.48
N VAL A 66 -12.39 12.64 8.08
CA VAL A 66 -12.44 14.03 7.61
C VAL A 66 -11.56 14.19 6.37
N SER A 67 -10.36 13.60 6.36
CA SER A 67 -9.49 13.61 5.16
C SER A 67 -10.22 13.06 3.94
N HIS A 68 -10.86 11.88 4.05
CA HIS A 68 -11.66 11.30 2.96
C HIS A 68 -12.85 12.18 2.57
N LYS A 69 -13.57 12.74 3.56
CA LYS A 69 -14.69 13.66 3.31
C LYS A 69 -14.22 14.88 2.52
N LEU A 70 -13.10 15.50 2.92
CA LEU A 70 -12.54 16.68 2.28
C LEU A 70 -11.98 16.38 0.89
N ALA A 71 -11.30 15.24 0.72
CA ALA A 71 -10.80 14.81 -0.58
C ALA A 71 -11.97 14.59 -1.56
N ALA A 72 -13.01 13.89 -1.13
CA ALA A 72 -14.21 13.66 -1.94
C ALA A 72 -14.94 14.96 -2.28
N VAL A 73 -15.19 15.82 -1.29
CA VAL A 73 -15.86 17.10 -1.51
C VAL A 73 -15.06 18.00 -2.46
N ARG A 74 -13.75 18.15 -2.26
CA ARG A 74 -12.89 18.94 -3.16
C ARG A 74 -12.89 18.38 -4.58
N ALA A 75 -12.83 17.05 -4.74
CA ALA A 75 -12.88 16.41 -6.05
C ALA A 75 -14.21 16.66 -6.76
N MET A 76 -15.34 16.55 -6.05
CA MET A 76 -16.67 16.84 -6.59
C MET A 76 -16.86 18.32 -6.90
N GLU A 77 -16.37 19.22 -6.06
CA GLU A 77 -16.42 20.67 -6.31
C GLU A 77 -15.58 21.05 -7.53
N ASN A 78 -14.42 20.43 -7.71
CA ASN A 78 -13.62 20.59 -8.92
C ASN A 78 -14.33 20.03 -10.16
N ALA A 79 -14.97 18.86 -10.06
CA ALA A 79 -15.71 18.25 -11.17
C ALA A 79 -16.93 19.07 -11.59
N LEU A 80 -17.62 19.67 -10.62
CA LEU A 80 -18.88 20.41 -10.81
C LEU A 80 -18.66 21.93 -10.92
N ASN A 81 -17.40 22.38 -10.94
CA ASN A 81 -17.01 23.79 -10.97
C ASN A 81 -17.66 24.64 -9.87
N VAL A 82 -17.70 24.11 -8.65
CA VAL A 82 -18.25 24.78 -7.46
C VAL A 82 -17.13 25.49 -6.72
N GLN A 83 -17.25 26.81 -6.59
CA GLN A 83 -16.31 27.62 -5.83
C GLN A 83 -16.92 27.98 -4.48
N VAL A 84 -16.28 27.57 -3.39
CA VAL A 84 -16.76 27.83 -2.03
C VAL A 84 -16.18 29.14 -1.45
N PRO A 85 -16.94 29.86 -0.62
CA PRO A 85 -16.44 31.05 0.08
C PRO A 85 -15.25 30.74 1.00
N HIS A 86 -14.43 31.76 1.27
CA HIS A 86 -13.26 31.64 2.14
C HIS A 86 -13.59 31.09 3.53
N GLN A 87 -14.72 31.51 4.11
CA GLN A 87 -15.27 31.06 5.39
C GLN A 87 -15.42 29.54 5.45
N THR A 88 -15.86 28.93 4.36
CA THR A 88 -16.01 27.47 4.24
C THR A 88 -14.64 26.81 4.36
N ASN A 89 -13.63 27.35 3.67
CA ASN A 89 -12.27 26.82 3.76
C ASN A 89 -11.67 26.99 5.16
N LEU A 90 -11.91 28.11 5.86
CA LEU A 90 -11.45 28.29 7.24
C LEU A 90 -11.98 27.18 8.17
N LEU A 91 -13.28 26.84 8.08
CA LEU A 91 -13.84 25.77 8.89
C LEU A 91 -13.40 24.37 8.45
N ARG A 92 -13.22 24.14 7.15
CA ARG A 92 -12.67 22.88 6.66
C ARG A 92 -11.25 22.66 7.17
N GLU A 93 -10.43 23.72 7.19
CA GLU A 93 -9.07 23.68 7.75
C GLU A 93 -9.11 23.42 9.26
N LEU A 94 -9.97 24.13 10.01
CA LEU A 94 -10.17 23.93 11.44
C LEU A 94 -10.58 22.49 11.77
N MET A 95 -11.52 21.92 11.02
CA MET A 95 -11.97 20.54 11.15
C MET A 95 -10.85 19.55 10.84
N HIS A 96 -10.09 19.81 9.78
CA HIS A 96 -8.98 18.95 9.37
C HIS A 96 -7.87 18.93 10.43
N MET A 97 -7.54 20.08 11.02
CA MET A 97 -6.60 20.15 12.15
C MET A 97 -7.06 19.36 13.37
N GLY A 98 -8.38 19.31 13.61
CA GLY A 98 -8.95 18.42 14.62
C GLY A 98 -8.58 16.95 14.39
N GLU A 99 -8.68 16.47 13.15
CA GLU A 99 -8.28 15.11 12.77
C GLU A 99 -6.76 14.91 12.84
N MET A 100 -5.95 15.90 12.41
CA MET A 100 -4.50 15.82 12.52
C MET A 100 -4.04 15.69 13.97
N ILE A 101 -4.61 16.48 14.89
CA ILE A 101 -4.32 16.40 16.33
C ILE A 101 -4.77 15.06 16.89
N GLU A 102 -6.00 14.63 16.59
CA GLU A 102 -6.57 13.36 17.05
C GLU A 102 -5.68 12.18 16.65
N SER A 103 -5.36 12.09 15.36
CA SER A 103 -4.65 10.96 14.79
C SER A 103 -3.18 10.95 15.22
N HIS A 104 -2.49 12.09 15.13
CA HIS A 104 -1.07 12.14 15.47
C HIS A 104 -0.85 11.89 16.96
N SER A 105 -1.67 12.47 17.83
CA SER A 105 -1.54 12.25 19.28
C SER A 105 -1.80 10.79 19.66
N LEU A 106 -2.78 10.15 19.03
CA LEU A 106 -3.01 8.71 19.16
C LEU A 106 -1.78 7.93 18.69
N HIS A 107 -1.31 8.18 17.47
CA HIS A 107 -0.22 7.42 16.89
C HIS A 107 1.08 7.54 17.69
N VAL A 108 1.57 8.77 17.91
CA VAL A 108 2.90 8.96 18.51
C VAL A 108 2.96 8.44 19.94
N TYR A 109 1.90 8.63 20.75
CA TYR A 109 1.91 8.22 22.16
C TYR A 109 1.43 6.79 22.41
N TYR A 110 0.36 6.35 21.73
CA TYR A 110 -0.23 5.03 22.02
C TYR A 110 0.39 3.91 21.20
N LEU A 111 0.82 4.23 19.98
CA LEU A 111 1.25 3.22 19.02
C LEU A 111 2.77 3.16 18.94
N ALA A 112 3.45 4.30 18.82
CA ALA A 112 4.90 4.36 18.60
C ALA A 112 5.74 4.47 19.89
N LEU A 113 5.42 5.40 20.80
CA LEU A 113 6.23 5.66 22.01
C LEU A 113 6.52 4.41 22.88
N PRO A 114 5.60 3.44 23.04
CA PRO A 114 5.92 2.23 23.81
C PRO A 114 7.12 1.47 23.26
N ASP A 115 7.36 1.48 21.94
CA ASP A 115 8.53 0.81 21.34
C ASP A 115 9.84 1.44 21.78
N TYR A 116 9.91 2.77 21.75
CA TYR A 116 11.12 3.51 22.11
C TYR A 116 11.41 3.49 23.61
N LEU A 117 10.40 3.25 24.44
CA LEU A 117 10.53 3.16 25.89
C LEU A 117 10.58 1.71 26.42
N GLY A 118 10.49 0.71 25.53
CA GLY A 118 10.58 -0.71 25.90
C GLY A 118 9.34 -1.25 26.62
N PHE A 119 8.15 -0.75 26.31
CA PHE A 119 6.87 -1.23 26.82
C PHE A 119 6.08 -1.99 25.76
N PRO A 120 5.32 -3.04 26.13
CA PRO A 120 4.53 -3.80 25.18
C PRO A 120 3.35 -3.01 24.59
N ASN A 121 2.83 -2.03 25.33
CA ASN A 121 1.73 -1.16 24.91
C ASN A 121 1.61 0.06 25.85
N ALA A 122 0.77 1.03 25.45
CA ALA A 122 0.53 2.26 26.21
C ALA A 122 -0.08 2.03 27.60
N ILE A 123 -0.88 0.97 27.80
CA ILE A 123 -1.49 0.67 29.10
C ILE A 123 -0.41 0.24 30.12
N ALA A 124 0.51 -0.64 29.70
CA ALA A 124 1.66 -1.01 30.52
C ALA A 124 2.58 0.20 30.77
N MET A 125 2.78 1.05 29.76
CA MET A 125 3.56 2.28 29.85
C MET A 125 2.97 3.27 30.87
N ALA A 126 1.64 3.32 31.02
CA ALA A 126 0.96 4.22 31.96
C ALA A 126 1.37 4.00 33.43
N SER A 127 1.86 2.82 33.79
CA SER A 127 2.36 2.54 35.15
C SER A 127 3.58 3.39 35.54
N LYS A 128 4.37 3.87 34.56
CA LYS A 128 5.55 4.74 34.76
C LYS A 128 5.44 6.11 34.10
N HIS A 129 4.62 6.22 33.05
CA HIS A 129 4.46 7.42 32.22
C HIS A 129 2.97 7.82 32.13
N GLU A 130 2.28 7.82 33.28
CA GLU A 130 0.84 8.12 33.37
C GLU A 130 0.50 9.48 32.76
N PHE A 131 1.36 10.47 32.97
CA PHE A 131 1.18 11.84 32.51
C PHE A 131 1.17 11.93 30.98
N GLU A 132 2.15 11.32 30.32
CA GLU A 132 2.25 11.27 28.85
C GLU A 132 1.02 10.59 28.23
N VAL A 133 0.60 9.46 28.80
CA VAL A 133 -0.57 8.71 28.33
C VAL A 133 -1.86 9.53 28.49
N LYS A 134 -2.05 10.21 29.62
CA LYS A 134 -3.24 11.06 29.85
C LYS A 134 -3.27 12.27 28.93
N ILE A 135 -2.13 12.94 28.73
CA ILE A 135 -2.05 14.08 27.81
C ILE A 135 -2.42 13.69 26.39
N ALA A 136 -1.95 12.53 25.94
CA ALA A 136 -2.31 12.01 24.62
C ALA A 136 -3.83 11.81 24.48
N LEU A 137 -4.50 11.24 25.49
CA LEU A 137 -5.97 11.12 25.48
C LEU A 137 -6.67 12.47 25.46
N GLU A 138 -6.18 13.43 26.23
CA GLU A 138 -6.76 14.77 26.28
C GLU A 138 -6.62 15.51 24.94
N MET A 139 -5.46 15.41 24.27
CA MET A 139 -5.27 15.95 22.92
C MET A 139 -6.16 15.22 21.91
N LYS A 140 -6.24 13.89 21.98
CA LYS A 140 -7.13 13.09 21.13
C LYS A 140 -8.60 13.51 21.30
N ASN A 141 -9.06 13.66 22.54
CA ASN A 141 -10.41 14.10 22.86
C ASN A 141 -10.68 15.52 22.38
N PHE A 142 -9.68 16.40 22.44
CA PHE A 142 -9.78 17.75 21.91
C PHE A 142 -9.93 17.76 20.38
N GLY A 143 -9.12 17.01 19.65
CA GLY A 143 -9.26 16.83 18.19
C GLY A 143 -10.64 16.28 17.80
N ASN A 144 -11.09 15.22 18.49
CA ASN A 144 -12.43 14.68 18.37
C ASN A 144 -13.53 15.73 18.60
N HIS A 145 -13.36 16.60 19.61
CA HIS A 145 -14.33 17.65 19.90
C HIS A 145 -14.44 18.65 18.74
N ILE A 146 -13.31 19.10 18.19
CA ILE A 146 -13.28 20.01 17.04
C ILE A 146 -14.03 19.38 15.85
N MET A 147 -13.72 18.12 15.53
CA MET A 147 -14.40 17.39 14.46
C MET A 147 -15.91 17.26 14.73
N LYS A 148 -16.32 16.98 15.97
CA LYS A 148 -17.74 16.89 16.34
C LYS A 148 -18.47 18.21 16.17
N VAL A 149 -17.87 19.32 16.59
CA VAL A 149 -18.46 20.66 16.50
C VAL A 149 -18.69 21.05 15.04
N ILE A 150 -17.72 20.79 14.17
CA ILE A 150 -17.76 21.27 12.78
C ILE A 150 -18.42 20.25 11.85
N ASN A 151 -18.13 18.96 12.01
CA ASN A 151 -18.66 17.91 11.14
C ASN A 151 -19.97 17.27 11.66
N GLY A 152 -20.42 17.66 12.85
CA GLY A 152 -21.58 17.10 13.55
C GLY A 152 -21.30 15.78 14.31
N ARG A 153 -20.31 15.00 13.86
CA ARG A 153 -19.80 13.80 14.53
C ARG A 153 -18.28 13.74 14.39
N PHE A 154 -17.61 13.19 15.39
CA PHE A 154 -16.17 12.97 15.33
C PHE A 154 -15.79 11.79 14.41
N VAL A 155 -16.69 10.82 14.21
CA VAL A 155 -16.55 9.77 13.18
C VAL A 155 -17.70 9.89 12.18
N HIS A 156 -17.37 9.91 10.88
CA HIS A 156 -18.33 9.89 9.77
C HIS A 156 -19.43 10.95 9.90
N GLY A 157 -19.03 12.19 10.19
CA GLY A 157 -19.94 13.33 10.23
C GLY A 157 -20.45 13.71 8.83
N GLU A 158 -21.70 14.19 8.77
CA GLU A 158 -22.40 14.53 7.52
C GLU A 158 -22.59 16.03 7.32
N ASN A 159 -22.11 16.85 8.25
CA ASN A 159 -22.36 18.29 8.17
C ASN A 159 -21.60 18.96 7.00
N THR A 160 -20.43 18.42 6.65
CA THR A 160 -19.66 18.87 5.48
C THR A 160 -20.32 18.35 4.20
N VAL A 161 -20.68 19.25 3.28
CA VAL A 161 -21.34 18.90 2.01
C VAL A 161 -20.64 19.62 0.84
N ILE A 162 -21.00 19.23 -0.38
CA ILE A 162 -20.58 19.97 -1.59
C ILE A 162 -21.14 21.39 -1.49
N GLY A 163 -20.28 22.40 -1.69
CA GLY A 163 -20.68 23.79 -1.66
C GLY A 163 -20.72 24.44 -0.26
N GLY A 164 -20.51 23.70 0.84
CA GLY A 164 -20.51 24.31 2.18
C GLY A 164 -20.72 23.35 3.35
N PHE A 165 -21.49 23.82 4.34
CA PHE A 165 -21.85 23.09 5.55
C PHE A 165 -23.36 23.17 5.79
N GLY A 166 -23.96 22.10 6.32
CA GLY A 166 -25.38 22.09 6.71
C GLY A 166 -25.69 23.00 7.91
N LYS A 167 -24.78 23.07 8.88
CA LYS A 167 -24.87 23.91 10.07
C LYS A 167 -23.51 24.52 10.41
N TRP A 168 -23.50 25.79 10.77
CA TRP A 168 -22.31 26.49 11.24
C TRP A 168 -22.17 26.39 12.77
N PRO A 169 -20.94 26.30 13.31
CA PRO A 169 -20.70 26.30 14.75
C PRO A 169 -21.04 27.67 15.37
N SER A 170 -21.41 27.66 16.64
CA SER A 170 -21.65 28.89 17.39
C SER A 170 -20.35 29.59 17.76
N ARG A 171 -20.43 30.90 18.01
CA ARG A 171 -19.30 31.71 18.52
C ARG A 171 -18.73 31.14 19.83
N GLU A 172 -19.58 30.65 20.72
CA GLU A 172 -19.14 30.08 22.00
C GLU A 172 -18.30 28.81 21.79
N GLU A 173 -18.74 27.91 20.91
CA GLU A 173 -17.99 26.68 20.58
C GLU A 173 -16.62 27.01 19.97
N LEU A 174 -16.55 27.99 19.06
CA LEU A 174 -15.28 28.42 18.46
C LEU A 174 -14.34 29.07 19.49
N LEU A 175 -14.84 29.95 20.35
CA LEU A 175 -14.05 30.57 21.41
C LEU A 175 -13.55 29.53 22.43
N TRP A 176 -14.35 28.50 22.70
CA TRP A 176 -13.92 27.38 23.54
C TRP A 176 -12.75 26.62 22.90
N ILE A 177 -12.83 26.30 21.60
CA ILE A 177 -11.73 25.65 20.85
C ILE A 177 -10.46 26.49 20.93
N LYS A 178 -10.57 27.80 20.66
CA LYS A 178 -9.43 28.74 20.76
C LYS A 178 -8.79 28.72 22.14
N SER A 179 -9.59 28.93 23.19
CA SER A 179 -9.11 29.00 24.57
C SER A 179 -8.44 27.69 24.99
N ARG A 180 -9.04 26.56 24.61
CA ARG A 180 -8.51 25.24 24.93
C ARG A 180 -7.20 24.93 24.20
N ALA A 181 -7.07 25.32 22.92
CA ALA A 181 -5.82 25.17 22.17
C ALA A 181 -4.65 25.92 22.87
N ILE A 182 -4.89 27.16 23.31
CA ILE A 182 -3.89 27.96 24.04
C ILE A 182 -3.46 27.27 25.35
N GLN A 183 -4.41 26.68 26.08
CA GLN A 183 -4.12 25.97 27.34
C GLN A 183 -3.25 24.71 27.14
N PHE A 184 -3.33 24.06 25.97
CA PHE A 184 -2.54 22.85 25.68
C PHE A 184 -1.08 23.15 25.32
N MET A 185 -0.74 24.37 24.92
CA MET A 185 0.59 24.74 24.40
C MET A 185 1.78 24.25 25.26
N PRO A 186 1.77 24.37 26.60
CA PRO A 186 2.88 23.86 27.41
C PRO A 186 3.10 22.35 27.28
N PHE A 187 2.04 21.57 27.09
CA PHE A 187 2.12 20.12 26.87
C PHE A 187 2.58 19.80 25.46
N VAL A 188 2.10 20.55 24.47
CA VAL A 188 2.50 20.40 23.07
C VAL A 188 4.00 20.64 22.89
N TYR A 189 4.58 21.64 23.56
CA TYR A 189 6.03 21.82 23.57
C TYR A 189 6.78 20.64 24.18
N LYS A 190 6.24 20.03 25.25
CA LYS A 190 6.81 18.80 25.82
C LYS A 190 6.72 17.64 24.83
N THR A 191 5.63 17.51 24.08
CA THR A 191 5.48 16.50 23.02
C THR A 191 6.58 16.65 21.97
N VAL A 192 6.75 17.84 21.40
CA VAL A 192 7.80 18.10 20.41
C VAL A 192 9.18 17.79 20.97
N ASN A 193 9.49 18.27 22.18
CA ASN A 193 10.80 18.06 22.80
C ASN A 193 11.05 16.57 23.08
N LEU A 194 10.04 15.83 23.55
CA LEU A 194 10.13 14.37 23.76
C LEU A 194 10.49 13.68 22.45
N PHE A 195 9.67 13.81 21.40
CA PHE A 195 9.88 13.06 20.17
C PHE A 195 11.12 13.50 19.39
N CYS A 196 11.47 14.79 19.42
CA CYS A 196 12.70 15.26 18.75
C CYS A 196 14.00 14.87 19.49
N THR A 197 13.91 14.41 20.75
CA THR A 197 15.08 13.99 21.55
C THR A 197 15.04 12.50 21.93
N LEU A 198 14.07 11.75 21.41
CA LEU A 198 14.00 10.30 21.58
C LEU A 198 15.26 9.64 21.02
N ASN A 199 15.72 8.61 21.72
CA ASN A 199 16.79 7.76 21.24
C ASN A 199 16.23 6.78 20.20
N TYR A 200 16.12 7.24 18.95
CA TYR A 200 15.70 6.40 17.84
C TYR A 200 16.72 5.28 17.60
N PRO A 201 16.27 4.04 17.42
CA PRO A 201 17.18 2.93 17.17
C PRO A 201 17.88 3.10 15.83
N ASP A 202 19.18 2.84 15.78
CA ASP A 202 20.00 2.95 14.56
C ASP A 202 19.42 2.09 13.43
N ILE A 203 18.95 2.72 12.36
CA ILE A 203 18.64 2.05 11.08
C ILE A 203 19.55 2.65 10.02
N PRO A 204 20.09 1.84 9.09
CA PRO A 204 20.85 2.38 7.99
C PRO A 204 19.99 3.34 7.18
N GLU A 205 20.58 4.49 6.89
CA GLU A 205 19.95 5.58 6.18
C GLU A 205 19.97 5.34 4.68
N ALA A 206 18.91 5.76 4.01
CA ALA A 206 18.85 5.72 2.57
C ALA A 206 18.17 6.98 2.03
N GLU A 207 18.57 7.40 0.83
CA GLU A 207 17.85 8.48 0.15
C GLU A 207 16.41 8.03 -0.15
N THR A 208 15.48 8.96 0.00
CA THR A 208 14.05 8.77 -0.24
C THR A 208 13.50 10.00 -0.94
N GLN A 209 12.61 9.81 -1.92
CA GLN A 209 11.81 10.92 -2.45
C GLN A 209 10.58 11.13 -1.58
N TYR A 210 10.27 12.38 -1.28
CA TYR A 210 9.10 12.76 -0.48
C TYR A 210 8.10 13.52 -1.33
N ALA A 211 6.81 13.18 -1.20
CA ALA A 211 5.73 13.88 -1.88
C ALA A 211 4.67 14.38 -0.88
N CYS A 212 4.13 15.58 -1.13
CA CYS A 212 3.02 16.14 -0.39
C CYS A 212 2.25 17.16 -1.23
N CYS A 213 1.05 17.55 -0.83
CA CYS A 213 0.34 18.69 -1.37
C CYS A 213 1.21 19.96 -1.25
N LEU A 214 1.11 20.83 -2.25
CA LEU A 214 1.62 22.19 -2.21
C LEU A 214 0.46 23.13 -1.79
N PRO A 215 0.49 23.68 -0.57
CA PRO A 215 -0.58 24.56 -0.11
C PRO A 215 -0.61 25.89 -0.86
N PRO A 216 -1.79 26.54 -0.93
CA PRO A 216 -1.90 27.88 -1.51
C PRO A 216 -0.93 28.87 -0.88
N HIS A 217 -0.48 29.85 -1.67
CA HIS A 217 0.47 30.89 -1.25
C HIS A 217 1.82 30.37 -0.74
N GLU A 218 2.18 29.14 -1.13
CA GLU A 218 3.43 28.48 -0.74
C GLU A 218 3.66 28.41 0.78
N LYS A 219 2.60 28.32 1.57
CA LYS A 219 2.66 28.14 3.02
C LYS A 219 2.79 26.66 3.42
N TYR A 220 2.97 26.40 4.71
CA TYR A 220 2.72 25.09 5.31
C TYR A 220 1.20 24.85 5.42
N GLY A 221 0.73 23.63 5.24
CA GLY A 221 -0.71 23.33 5.22
C GLY A 221 -1.01 21.90 4.77
N PHE A 222 -2.29 21.55 4.77
CA PHE A 222 -2.74 20.16 4.62
C PHE A 222 -3.66 19.91 3.40
N TRP A 223 -3.63 20.78 2.41
CA TRP A 223 -4.28 20.55 1.11
C TRP A 223 -3.62 21.42 0.05
N GLY A 224 -3.96 21.19 -1.22
CA GLY A 224 -3.48 22.00 -2.33
C GLY A 224 -4.15 21.61 -3.65
N ASP A 225 -3.68 22.22 -4.72
CA ASP A 225 -4.07 21.90 -6.10
C ASP A 225 -2.90 21.32 -6.91
N GLU A 226 -1.70 21.33 -6.34
CA GLU A 226 -0.50 20.73 -6.88
C GLU A 226 0.13 19.81 -5.83
N ILE A 227 0.91 18.84 -6.30
CA ILE A 227 1.77 17.98 -5.48
C ILE A 227 3.20 18.48 -5.65
N LEU A 228 3.91 18.66 -4.54
CA LEU A 228 5.34 18.96 -4.49
C LEU A 228 6.12 17.69 -4.17
N VAL A 229 7.11 17.38 -5.01
CA VAL A 229 8.08 16.31 -4.80
C VAL A 229 9.41 16.92 -4.32
N SER A 230 10.17 16.20 -3.49
CA SER A 230 11.43 16.67 -2.89
C SER A 230 12.52 17.06 -3.89
N ASN A 231 12.45 16.57 -5.13
CA ASN A 231 13.35 16.95 -6.22
C ASN A 231 12.98 18.32 -6.84
N GLY A 232 11.89 18.96 -6.41
CA GLY A 232 11.38 20.24 -6.89
C GLY A 232 10.25 20.13 -7.92
N ASP A 233 9.90 18.91 -8.36
CA ASP A 233 8.84 18.71 -9.34
C ASP A 233 7.47 19.09 -8.75
N ARG A 234 6.66 19.75 -9.58
CA ARG A 234 5.28 20.13 -9.26
C ARG A 234 4.34 19.42 -10.22
N ILE A 235 3.36 18.70 -9.69
CA ILE A 235 2.40 17.92 -10.46
C ILE A 235 1.01 18.48 -10.17
N PHE A 236 0.32 18.97 -11.19
CA PHE A 236 -1.05 19.46 -11.03
C PHE A 236 -1.99 18.30 -10.67
N ARG A 237 -3.02 18.56 -9.87
CA ARG A 237 -3.92 17.53 -9.33
C ARG A 237 -4.51 16.59 -10.38
N GLU A 238 -4.84 17.06 -11.59
CA GLU A 238 -5.42 16.20 -12.63
C GLU A 238 -4.37 15.26 -13.27
N ASP A 239 -3.08 15.54 -13.07
CA ASP A 239 -1.94 14.76 -13.54
C ASP A 239 -1.37 13.83 -12.45
N TYR A 240 -2.09 13.59 -11.35
CA TYR A 240 -1.60 12.84 -10.18
C TYR A 240 -1.01 11.47 -10.51
N ARG A 241 -1.45 10.81 -11.59
CA ARG A 241 -0.91 9.52 -12.04
C ARG A 241 0.56 9.57 -12.44
N GLN A 242 1.10 10.75 -12.76
CA GLN A 242 2.54 10.96 -12.97
C GLN A 242 3.34 10.69 -11.69
N LEU A 243 2.76 10.90 -10.51
CA LEU A 243 3.35 10.53 -9.22
C LEU A 243 3.09 9.07 -8.87
N THR A 244 1.82 8.67 -8.90
CA THR A 244 1.38 7.45 -8.21
C THR A 244 1.78 6.19 -8.96
N ASN A 245 1.50 6.14 -10.27
CA ASN A 245 1.76 4.99 -11.15
C ASN A 245 1.49 3.64 -10.46
N GLU A 246 0.28 3.48 -9.91
CA GLU A 246 -0.04 2.34 -9.05
C GLU A 246 0.02 1.00 -9.79
N PHE A 247 0.53 -0.04 -9.12
CA PHE A 247 0.56 -1.41 -9.63
C PHE A 247 0.21 -2.42 -8.54
N VAL A 248 -0.23 -3.60 -8.96
CA VAL A 248 -0.63 -4.70 -8.07
C VAL A 248 0.58 -5.59 -7.78
N VAL A 249 0.70 -6.01 -6.52
CA VAL A 249 1.66 -7.04 -6.08
C VAL A 249 0.92 -8.31 -5.67
N PRO A 250 1.53 -9.50 -5.83
CA PRO A 250 0.84 -10.77 -5.54
C PRO A 250 0.66 -11.06 -4.05
N HIS A 251 1.39 -10.36 -3.17
CA HIS A 251 1.39 -10.63 -1.73
C HIS A 251 0.54 -9.68 -0.89
N SER A 252 -0.11 -8.68 -1.49
CA SER A 252 -0.88 -7.67 -0.74
C SER A 252 -2.16 -7.27 -1.48
N TYR A 253 -3.25 -7.01 -0.74
CA TYR A 253 -4.45 -6.38 -1.30
C TYR A 253 -4.33 -4.86 -1.48
N ALA A 254 -3.28 -4.25 -0.94
CA ALA A 254 -2.91 -2.89 -1.28
C ALA A 254 -2.06 -2.85 -2.54
N ARG A 255 -2.30 -1.83 -3.37
CA ARG A 255 -1.41 -1.48 -4.47
C ARG A 255 -0.14 -0.86 -3.93
N HIS A 256 0.89 -0.85 -4.78
CA HIS A 256 2.14 -0.14 -4.57
C HIS A 256 2.23 1.01 -5.57
N SER A 257 2.98 2.05 -5.22
CA SER A 257 3.17 3.24 -6.04
C SER A 257 4.66 3.51 -6.31
N ARG A 258 4.97 4.04 -7.49
CA ARG A 258 6.33 4.45 -7.86
C ARG A 258 6.31 5.77 -8.59
N TYR A 259 7.27 6.62 -8.24
CA TYR A 259 7.56 7.84 -8.97
C TYR A 259 8.89 7.68 -9.72
N GLN A 260 8.87 7.84 -11.04
CA GLN A 260 10.05 7.63 -11.90
C GLN A 260 10.75 6.29 -11.62
N ASP A 261 9.94 5.21 -11.55
CA ASP A 261 10.35 3.83 -11.24
C ASP A 261 11.04 3.63 -9.88
N LYS A 262 10.89 4.58 -8.95
CA LYS A 262 11.44 4.50 -7.59
C LYS A 262 10.35 4.60 -6.53
N PRO A 263 10.52 3.94 -5.38
CA PRO A 263 9.65 4.16 -4.24
C PRO A 263 9.81 5.58 -3.71
N TYR A 264 8.73 6.11 -3.15
CA TYR A 264 8.68 7.41 -2.50
C TYR A 264 7.88 7.31 -1.20
N SER A 265 7.97 8.34 -0.38
CA SER A 265 7.31 8.45 0.91
C SER A 265 6.34 9.63 0.94
N VAL A 266 5.21 9.45 1.60
CA VAL A 266 4.24 10.49 1.96
C VAL A 266 3.99 10.43 3.47
N GLY A 267 3.51 11.53 4.06
CA GLY A 267 3.26 11.62 5.50
C GLY A 267 3.80 12.89 6.12
N ALA A 268 3.80 12.95 7.46
CA ALA A 268 4.30 14.11 8.18
C ALA A 268 5.78 14.38 7.87
N LEU A 269 6.59 13.32 7.78
CA LEU A 269 8.00 13.45 7.41
C LEU A 269 8.17 14.03 6.00
N ALA A 270 7.32 13.65 5.05
CA ALA A 270 7.36 14.19 3.69
C ALA A 270 7.04 15.69 3.68
N ARG A 271 5.97 16.08 4.39
CA ARG A 271 5.57 17.49 4.54
C ARG A 271 6.64 18.32 5.25
N VAL A 272 7.23 17.82 6.32
CA VAL A 272 8.32 18.52 7.03
C VAL A 272 9.57 18.65 6.16
N ASN A 273 9.96 17.61 5.40
CA ASN A 273 11.10 17.70 4.50
C ASN A 273 10.88 18.69 3.34
N ASN A 274 9.68 18.71 2.75
CA ASN A 274 9.38 19.55 1.59
C ASN A 274 8.98 20.99 1.96
N LEU A 275 8.29 21.17 3.08
CA LEU A 275 7.65 22.44 3.47
C LEU A 275 8.16 22.99 4.80
N GLY A 276 9.02 22.28 5.55
CA GLY A 276 9.40 22.65 6.92
C GLY A 276 10.01 24.05 7.07
N GLU A 277 10.75 24.53 6.07
CA GLU A 277 11.27 25.91 6.04
C GLU A 277 10.18 26.99 6.00
N ARG A 278 8.96 26.62 5.59
CA ARG A 278 7.77 27.49 5.55
C ARG A 278 7.01 27.52 6.87
N LEU A 279 7.46 26.78 7.89
CA LEU A 279 6.89 26.85 9.23
C LEU A 279 7.29 28.17 9.90
N GLU A 280 6.28 28.86 10.40
CA GLU A 280 6.42 30.11 11.16
C GLU A 280 6.21 29.84 12.67
N GLY A 281 6.28 30.89 13.50
CA GLY A 281 5.99 30.78 14.94
C GLY A 281 6.91 29.85 15.73
N GLU A 282 6.33 29.15 16.72
CA GLU A 282 7.03 28.18 17.56
C GLU A 282 7.35 26.90 16.79
N ALA A 283 6.45 26.42 15.93
CA ALA A 283 6.68 25.28 15.04
C ALA A 283 7.93 25.50 14.18
N GLY A 284 8.06 26.67 13.55
CA GLY A 284 9.24 27.04 12.76
C GLY A 284 10.52 27.11 13.59
N ARG A 285 10.46 27.65 14.80
CA ARG A 285 11.62 27.68 15.70
C ARG A 285 12.04 26.27 16.13
N MET A 286 11.09 25.40 16.49
CA MET A 286 11.37 24.03 16.90
C MET A 286 11.88 23.19 15.71
N PHE A 287 11.33 23.39 14.51
CA PHE A 287 11.85 22.82 13.28
C PHE A 287 13.34 23.18 13.10
N ARG A 288 13.68 24.48 13.09
CA ARG A 288 15.08 24.93 12.96
C ARG A 288 16.01 24.43 14.07
N LYS A 289 15.46 24.14 15.25
CA LYS A 289 16.23 23.62 16.39
C LYS A 289 16.58 22.15 16.24
N TYR A 290 15.67 21.33 15.75
CA TYR A 290 15.78 19.86 15.81
C TYR A 290 15.99 19.19 14.46
N PHE A 291 15.46 19.77 13.38
CA PHE A 291 15.58 19.22 12.04
C PHE A 291 17.05 19.16 11.62
N ASN A 292 17.44 18.04 11.03
CA ASN A 292 18.79 17.76 10.58
C ASN A 292 18.74 16.72 9.44
N ASP A 293 19.89 16.44 8.83
CA ASP A 293 19.94 15.58 7.64
C ASP A 293 19.47 14.13 7.87
N HIS A 294 19.48 13.63 9.11
CA HIS A 294 18.95 12.29 9.41
C HIS A 294 17.44 12.18 9.15
N TRP A 295 16.68 13.28 9.28
CA TRP A 295 15.24 13.30 9.01
C TRP A 295 14.91 13.08 7.53
N LYS A 296 15.87 13.31 6.63
CA LYS A 296 15.72 13.09 5.19
C LYS A 296 15.90 11.63 4.78
N LYS A 297 16.45 10.79 5.69
CA LYS A 297 16.96 9.46 5.34
C LYS A 297 16.56 8.35 6.30
N ASN A 298 15.77 8.68 7.32
CA ASN A 298 15.35 7.75 8.34
C ASN A 298 13.85 7.94 8.65
N PRO A 299 13.01 6.93 8.34
CA PRO A 299 11.55 7.05 8.47
C PRO A 299 11.08 7.17 9.92
N LEU A 300 11.90 6.81 10.93
CA LEU A 300 11.50 6.93 12.34
C LEU A 300 11.28 8.38 12.77
N TYR A 301 11.94 9.34 12.10
CA TYR A 301 11.70 10.75 12.33
C TYR A 301 10.31 11.21 11.91
N ASN A 302 9.51 10.37 11.23
CA ASN A 302 8.10 10.65 11.03
C ASN A 302 7.36 10.87 12.36
N ASN A 303 7.72 10.18 13.44
CA ASN A 303 7.13 10.43 14.75
C ASN A 303 7.47 11.84 15.29
N ALA A 304 8.68 12.34 15.03
CA ALA A 304 9.08 13.70 15.40
C ALA A 304 8.41 14.76 14.50
N ALA A 305 8.26 14.46 13.20
CA ALA A 305 7.52 15.30 12.26
C ALA A 305 6.03 15.40 12.64
N GLN A 306 5.37 14.30 13.03
CA GLN A 306 4.01 14.31 13.56
C GLN A 306 3.89 15.17 14.81
N ALA A 307 4.86 15.12 15.72
CA ALA A 307 4.89 15.99 16.89
C ALA A 307 5.01 17.48 16.53
N LEU A 308 5.83 17.83 15.53
CA LEU A 308 5.91 19.19 15.00
C LEU A 308 4.58 19.63 14.36
N GLU A 309 3.89 18.73 13.65
CA GLU A 309 2.59 19.02 13.06
C GLU A 309 1.48 19.21 14.10
N ILE A 310 1.53 18.48 15.22
CA ILE A 310 0.66 18.76 16.38
C ILE A 310 0.88 20.21 16.82
N LEU A 311 2.14 20.64 16.99
CA LEU A 311 2.45 22.02 17.35
C LEU A 311 1.93 23.03 16.34
N TYR A 312 2.17 22.80 15.06
CA TYR A 312 1.63 23.64 13.99
C TYR A 312 0.10 23.77 14.08
N CYS A 313 -0.63 22.67 14.28
CA CYS A 313 -2.08 22.71 14.43
C CYS A 313 -2.50 23.55 15.64
N PHE A 314 -1.91 23.32 16.82
CA PHE A 314 -2.28 24.06 18.04
C PHE A 314 -1.97 25.56 17.95
N GLU A 315 -0.93 25.96 17.21
CA GLU A 315 -0.65 27.38 16.93
C GLU A 315 -1.61 28.01 15.92
N ARG A 316 -2.02 27.24 14.90
CA ARG A 316 -2.88 27.74 13.82
C ARG A 316 -4.36 27.80 14.22
N LEU A 317 -4.84 26.89 15.08
CA LEU A 317 -6.24 26.83 15.54
C LEU A 317 -6.77 28.19 16.08
N PRO A 318 -6.08 28.90 17.01
CA PRO A 318 -6.53 30.22 17.46
C PRO A 318 -6.67 31.26 16.36
N GLN A 319 -5.74 31.25 15.39
CA GLN A 319 -5.73 32.19 14.28
C GLN A 319 -6.92 31.96 13.34
N LEU A 320 -7.20 30.69 13.02
CA LEU A 320 -8.37 30.31 12.23
C LEU A 320 -9.69 30.73 12.89
N VAL A 321 -9.79 30.58 14.22
CA VAL A 321 -10.97 31.04 14.97
C VAL A 321 -11.11 32.55 14.90
N ASP A 322 -10.01 33.30 15.05
CA ASP A 322 -10.05 34.77 14.97
C ASP A 322 -10.43 35.25 13.56
N GLU A 323 -9.77 34.71 12.53
CA GLU A 323 -10.08 35.00 11.12
C GLU A 323 -11.56 34.68 10.79
N PHE A 324 -12.10 33.58 11.31
CA PHE A 324 -13.50 33.22 11.09
C PHE A 324 -14.48 34.15 11.80
N LEU A 325 -14.17 34.56 13.04
CA LEU A 325 -15.05 35.40 13.86
C LEU A 325 -15.06 36.89 13.46
N GLU A 326 -14.07 37.33 12.67
CA GLU A 326 -14.04 38.68 12.08
C GLU A 326 -15.06 38.87 10.94
N ILE A 327 -15.65 37.79 10.45
CA ILE A 327 -16.55 37.80 9.30
C ILE A 327 -18.00 37.80 9.79
N ASP A 328 -18.74 38.86 9.48
CA ASP A 328 -20.09 39.08 10.03
C ASP A 328 -21.20 38.12 9.52
N ASN A 329 -20.93 37.24 8.54
CA ASN A 329 -21.95 36.40 7.91
C ASN A 329 -21.49 34.95 7.66
N THR A 330 -22.38 34.00 7.97
CA THR A 330 -22.25 32.59 7.57
C THR A 330 -22.79 32.40 6.15
N PRO A 331 -22.00 31.90 5.19
CA PRO A 331 -22.48 31.72 3.83
C PRO A 331 -23.51 30.58 3.72
N GLU A 332 -24.42 30.72 2.76
CA GLU A 332 -25.30 29.64 2.34
C GLU A 332 -24.52 28.56 1.57
N ILE A 333 -25.11 27.37 1.47
CA ILE A 333 -24.55 26.29 0.64
C ILE A 333 -24.61 26.74 -0.82
N VAL A 334 -23.45 26.73 -1.49
CA VAL A 334 -23.37 27.07 -2.91
C VAL A 334 -24.12 26.01 -3.73
N SER A 335 -25.14 26.46 -4.45
CA SER A 335 -25.90 25.57 -5.33
C SER A 335 -25.11 25.25 -6.60
N TYR A 336 -25.37 24.06 -7.15
CA TYR A 336 -24.80 23.61 -8.41
C TYR A 336 -25.83 22.81 -9.18
N GLN A 337 -25.58 22.66 -10.48
CA GLN A 337 -26.34 21.75 -11.31
C GLN A 337 -25.51 20.50 -11.53
N THR A 338 -26.11 19.34 -11.32
CA THR A 338 -25.45 18.06 -11.57
C THR A 338 -25.29 17.88 -13.08
N GLN A 339 -24.11 18.23 -13.58
CA GLN A 339 -23.74 18.14 -15.00
C GLN A 339 -22.61 17.11 -15.17
N GLU A 340 -22.04 17.06 -16.38
CA GLU A 340 -20.87 16.23 -16.68
C GLU A 340 -19.59 16.95 -16.22
N GLY A 341 -18.64 16.20 -15.69
CA GLY A 341 -17.38 16.76 -15.23
C GLY A 341 -16.44 15.72 -14.66
N GLN A 342 -15.18 16.11 -14.47
CA GLN A 342 -14.18 15.31 -13.77
C GLN A 342 -13.34 16.22 -12.89
N GLY A 343 -12.89 15.71 -11.75
CA GLY A 343 -12.12 16.51 -10.82
C GLY A 343 -11.36 15.67 -9.80
N THR A 344 -10.21 16.19 -9.41
CA THR A 344 -9.34 15.57 -8.41
C THR A 344 -9.26 16.42 -7.15
N GLY A 345 -9.37 15.81 -5.98
CA GLY A 345 -9.21 16.42 -4.68
C GLY A 345 -7.93 15.93 -4.01
N LEU A 346 -6.99 16.85 -3.77
CA LEU A 346 -5.77 16.59 -3.01
C LEU A 346 -5.92 17.09 -1.57
N VAL A 347 -5.68 16.21 -0.60
CA VAL A 347 -5.69 16.50 0.84
C VAL A 347 -4.55 15.74 1.50
N GLU A 348 -3.91 16.32 2.50
CA GLU A 348 -2.93 15.64 3.36
C GLU A 348 -3.64 14.99 4.53
N ALA A 349 -3.89 13.69 4.44
CA ALA A 349 -4.29 12.92 5.60
C ALA A 349 -3.15 12.85 6.63
N PRO A 350 -3.43 12.47 7.89
CA PRO A 350 -2.38 12.29 8.89
C PRO A 350 -1.24 11.39 8.40
N ARG A 351 -1.59 10.32 7.66
CA ARG A 351 -0.66 9.36 7.05
C ARG A 351 0.07 9.85 5.79
N GLY A 352 -0.38 10.93 5.16
CA GLY A 352 0.22 11.48 3.94
C GLY A 352 -0.79 11.92 2.89
N LEU A 353 -0.27 12.14 1.69
CA LEU A 353 -1.05 12.56 0.52
C LEU A 353 -2.20 11.60 0.24
N LEU A 354 -3.42 12.12 0.25
CA LEU A 354 -4.65 11.42 -0.09
C LEU A 354 -5.24 12.04 -1.36
N ILE A 355 -5.53 11.21 -2.34
CA ILE A 355 -6.03 11.62 -3.65
C ILE A 355 -7.36 10.94 -3.91
N HIS A 356 -8.38 11.72 -4.22
CA HIS A 356 -9.65 11.23 -4.74
C HIS A 356 -9.88 11.85 -6.12
N HIS A 357 -10.17 11.03 -7.12
CA HIS A 357 -10.51 11.47 -8.46
C HIS A 357 -11.86 10.87 -8.87
N TYR A 358 -12.75 11.70 -9.44
CA TYR A 358 -14.06 11.27 -9.91
C TYR A 358 -14.37 11.77 -11.30
N ARG A 359 -15.17 10.97 -12.02
CA ARG A 359 -15.85 11.36 -13.25
C ARG A 359 -17.35 11.24 -13.06
N VAL A 360 -18.08 12.31 -13.37
CA VAL A 360 -19.54 12.42 -13.26
C VAL A 360 -20.12 12.56 -14.67
N GLU A 361 -21.12 11.76 -15.01
CA GLU A 361 -21.88 11.86 -16.26
C GLU A 361 -23.37 11.70 -15.95
N GLN A 362 -24.22 12.55 -16.55
CA GLN A 362 -25.66 12.56 -16.30
C GLN A 362 -26.02 12.67 -14.80
N GLY A 363 -25.20 13.42 -14.05
CA GLY A 363 -25.37 13.61 -12.62
C GLY A 363 -25.03 12.40 -11.73
N LEU A 364 -24.44 11.35 -12.30
CA LEU A 364 -24.04 10.14 -11.57
C LEU A 364 -22.54 9.89 -11.71
N VAL A 365 -21.92 9.36 -10.67
CA VAL A 365 -20.52 8.95 -10.68
C VAL A 365 -20.33 7.78 -11.65
N LYS A 366 -19.43 7.93 -12.63
CA LYS A 366 -19.06 6.90 -13.63
C LYS A 366 -17.65 6.37 -13.47
N GLY A 367 -16.78 7.11 -12.80
CA GLY A 367 -15.43 6.69 -12.46
C GLY A 367 -15.04 7.22 -11.09
N ALA A 368 -14.29 6.42 -10.34
CA ALA A 368 -13.69 6.78 -9.08
C ALA A 368 -12.31 6.12 -9.01
N ASP A 369 -11.32 6.87 -8.55
CA ASP A 369 -9.96 6.42 -8.32
C ASP A 369 -9.47 7.05 -7.00
N ILE A 370 -9.15 6.22 -6.02
CA ILE A 370 -8.80 6.66 -4.67
C ILE A 370 -7.42 6.13 -4.34
N ILE A 371 -6.47 7.02 -4.07
CA ILE A 371 -5.08 6.68 -3.81
C ILE A 371 -4.77 7.08 -2.38
N THR A 372 -4.51 6.06 -1.55
CA THR A 372 -4.34 6.25 -0.12
C THR A 372 -2.88 6.33 0.30
N PRO A 373 -2.56 7.00 1.42
CA PRO A 373 -1.18 7.20 1.83
C PRO A 373 -0.42 5.89 2.10
N THR A 374 -1.08 4.91 2.73
CA THR A 374 -0.47 3.61 3.05
C THR A 374 -0.07 2.83 1.79
N ALA A 375 -0.89 2.88 0.73
CA ALA A 375 -0.57 2.24 -0.55
C ALA A 375 0.65 2.91 -1.22
N GLN A 376 0.77 4.23 -1.10
CA GLN A 376 1.93 4.97 -1.61
C GLN A 376 3.21 4.62 -0.84
N ASN A 377 3.11 4.45 0.48
CA ASN A 377 4.25 4.11 1.35
C ASN A 377 4.64 2.62 1.34
N ALA A 378 3.82 1.72 0.79
CA ALA A 378 3.97 0.27 0.94
C ALA A 378 5.33 -0.25 0.45
N GLU A 379 5.78 0.21 -0.72
CA GLU A 379 7.09 -0.20 -1.26
C GLU A 379 8.26 0.36 -0.46
N ASP A 380 8.11 1.57 0.10
CA ASP A 380 9.17 2.19 0.90
C ASP A 380 9.33 1.52 2.26
N ILE A 381 8.21 1.06 2.85
CA ILE A 381 8.20 0.20 4.04
C ILE A 381 8.98 -1.10 3.77
N GLU A 382 8.73 -1.76 2.63
CA GLU A 382 9.45 -2.98 2.23
C GLU A 382 10.95 -2.71 2.04
N ARG A 383 11.29 -1.61 1.35
CA ARG A 383 12.68 -1.20 1.11
C ARG A 383 13.42 -0.95 2.41
N TYR A 384 12.89 -0.14 3.32
CA TYR A 384 13.53 0.10 4.62
C TYR A 384 13.57 -1.16 5.49
N GLY A 385 12.55 -2.00 5.42
CA GLY A 385 12.55 -3.31 6.07
C GLY A 385 13.71 -4.18 5.59
N MET A 386 13.97 -4.22 4.28
CA MET A 386 15.09 -4.95 3.68
C MET A 386 16.45 -4.40 4.13
N ILE A 387 16.62 -3.07 4.06
CA ILE A 387 17.84 -2.37 4.49
C ILE A 387 18.15 -2.68 5.97
N ALA A 388 17.15 -2.56 6.83
CA ALA A 388 17.29 -2.78 8.26
C ALA A 388 17.55 -4.25 8.60
N ALA A 389 16.82 -5.17 7.97
CA ALA A 389 17.01 -6.60 8.18
C ALA A 389 18.40 -7.05 7.74
N GLN A 390 18.89 -6.57 6.59
CA GLN A 390 20.23 -6.91 6.09
C GLN A 390 21.31 -6.40 7.04
N ALA A 391 21.22 -5.13 7.47
CA ALA A 391 22.22 -4.58 8.39
C ALA A 391 22.25 -5.27 9.76
N LEU A 392 21.10 -5.71 10.27
CA LEU A 392 21.05 -6.52 11.49
C LEU A 392 21.65 -7.92 11.27
N LEU A 393 21.37 -8.54 10.13
CA LEU A 393 21.95 -9.83 9.75
C LEU A 393 23.48 -9.76 9.65
N ASP A 394 24.02 -8.73 9.01
CA ASP A 394 25.47 -8.50 8.86
C ASP A 394 26.16 -8.31 10.21
N ARG A 395 25.45 -7.75 11.19
CA ARG A 395 25.93 -7.56 12.58
C ARG A 395 25.75 -8.80 13.46
N GLY A 396 25.19 -9.89 12.93
CA GLY A 396 24.88 -11.10 13.70
C GLY A 396 23.73 -10.94 14.70
N GLN A 397 22.81 -10.01 14.44
CA GLN A 397 21.67 -9.66 15.30
C GLN A 397 20.33 -10.10 14.68
N GLU A 398 20.28 -11.33 14.14
CA GLU A 398 19.08 -11.90 13.47
C GLU A 398 17.84 -11.86 14.38
N GLU A 399 18.02 -12.01 15.69
CA GLU A 399 16.94 -12.00 16.69
C GLU A 399 16.21 -10.65 16.78
N LYS A 400 16.86 -9.56 16.38
CA LYS A 400 16.29 -8.20 16.44
C LYS A 400 15.52 -7.80 15.18
N ILE A 401 15.60 -8.61 14.12
CA ILE A 401 14.97 -8.28 12.82
C ILE A 401 13.46 -8.10 12.99
N ARG A 402 12.81 -9.00 13.74
CA ARG A 402 11.37 -8.92 14.00
C ARG A 402 10.97 -7.58 14.62
N ASP A 403 11.58 -7.23 15.75
CA ASP A 403 11.26 -6.00 16.49
C ASP A 403 11.56 -4.75 15.64
N ARG A 404 12.61 -4.83 14.81
CA ARG A 404 12.97 -3.73 13.92
C ARG A 404 11.94 -3.51 12.81
N LEU A 405 11.45 -4.58 12.19
CA LEU A 405 10.40 -4.48 11.17
C LEU A 405 9.12 -3.88 11.77
N ASP A 406 8.76 -4.29 12.99
CA ASP A 406 7.64 -3.73 13.74
C ASP A 406 7.73 -2.21 13.90
N ILE A 407 8.90 -1.71 14.33
CA ILE A 407 9.15 -0.28 14.54
C ILE A 407 9.12 0.48 13.22
N ILE A 408 9.74 -0.06 12.16
CA ILE A 408 9.75 0.57 10.83
C ILE A 408 8.33 0.71 10.31
N VAL A 409 7.54 -0.36 10.34
CA VAL A 409 6.16 -0.32 9.86
C VAL A 409 5.37 0.72 10.64
N ARG A 410 5.43 0.72 11.99
CA ARG A 410 4.73 1.71 12.82
C ARG A 410 5.22 3.13 12.57
N ALA A 411 6.48 3.36 12.21
CA ALA A 411 6.96 4.71 11.94
C ALA A 411 6.19 5.40 10.79
N TYR A 412 5.69 4.65 9.81
CA TYR A 412 4.88 5.16 8.72
C TYR A 412 3.40 5.42 9.09
N ASP A 413 2.96 5.10 10.31
CA ASP A 413 1.55 5.18 10.75
C ASP A 413 0.57 4.50 9.75
N PRO A 414 0.83 3.25 9.29
CA PRO A 414 0.03 2.67 8.24
C PRO A 414 -1.41 2.47 8.73
N CYS A 415 -2.33 2.94 7.88
CA CYS A 415 -3.74 2.64 8.00
C CYS A 415 -4.07 1.56 6.97
N ILE A 416 -4.04 0.31 7.43
CA ILE A 416 -4.15 -0.87 6.56
C ILE A 416 -5.54 -0.93 5.94
N SER A 417 -6.56 -0.58 6.71
CA SER A 417 -7.93 -0.61 6.22
C SER A 417 -8.10 0.42 5.09
N CYS A 418 -7.45 1.59 5.13
CA CYS A 418 -7.53 2.57 4.03
C CYS A 418 -7.04 2.04 2.68
N SER A 419 -6.00 1.20 2.67
CA SER A 419 -5.24 0.89 1.45
C SER A 419 -5.72 -0.27 0.60
N VAL A 420 -6.86 -0.88 0.92
CA VAL A 420 -7.37 -2.04 0.17
C VAL A 420 -8.14 -1.59 -1.08
N HIS A 421 -7.61 -1.90 -2.26
CA HIS A 421 -8.20 -1.55 -3.55
C HIS A 421 -8.47 -2.80 -4.40
N LEU A 422 -9.28 -2.66 -5.47
CA LEU A 422 -9.47 -3.75 -6.43
C LEU A 422 -8.14 -4.02 -7.16
N ALA A 423 -7.60 -5.22 -6.98
CA ALA A 423 -6.61 -5.79 -7.88
C ALA A 423 -7.33 -6.36 -9.11
N GLU A 424 -6.91 -5.96 -10.31
CA GLU A 424 -7.45 -6.52 -11.54
C GLU A 424 -7.08 -8.00 -11.63
N VAL A 425 -8.07 -8.89 -11.48
CA VAL A 425 -7.89 -10.32 -11.80
C VAL A 425 -7.91 -10.44 -13.30
N LYS A 426 -6.73 -10.35 -13.94
CA LYS A 426 -6.60 -10.68 -15.36
C LYS A 426 -6.86 -12.17 -15.53
N THR A 427 -8.02 -12.53 -16.08
CA THR A 427 -8.22 -13.87 -16.65
C THR A 427 -7.27 -14.03 -17.82
N VAL A 428 -6.27 -14.88 -17.67
CA VAL A 428 -5.36 -15.24 -18.76
C VAL A 428 -6.19 -15.98 -19.82
N GLU A 429 -6.25 -15.46 -21.05
CA GLU A 429 -6.93 -16.11 -22.16
C GLU A 429 -6.40 -17.54 -22.40
N GLU A 430 -7.27 -18.48 -22.79
CA GLU A 430 -6.94 -19.91 -22.95
C GLU A 430 -5.83 -20.20 -23.99
N THR A 431 -5.50 -19.23 -24.85
CA THR A 431 -4.48 -19.31 -25.91
C THR A 431 -3.15 -18.61 -25.55
N ALA A 432 -3.04 -17.99 -24.36
CA ALA A 432 -1.84 -17.24 -23.99
C ALA A 432 -0.57 -18.12 -23.86
N TRP A 433 -0.73 -19.43 -23.69
CA TRP A 433 0.40 -20.36 -23.57
C TRP A 433 1.17 -20.51 -24.89
N GLU A 434 0.51 -20.36 -26.05
CA GLU A 434 1.13 -20.46 -27.38
C GLU A 434 2.16 -19.33 -27.58
N ASN A 435 1.76 -18.10 -27.23
CA ASN A 435 2.60 -16.92 -27.28
C ASN A 435 3.76 -16.98 -26.28
N GLN A 436 3.47 -17.43 -25.05
CA GLN A 436 4.50 -17.59 -24.01
C GLN A 436 5.53 -18.67 -24.39
N LEU A 437 5.07 -19.79 -24.95
CA LEU A 437 5.95 -20.86 -25.40
C LEU A 437 6.84 -20.39 -26.58
N ALA A 438 6.28 -19.62 -27.51
CA ALA A 438 7.04 -19.02 -28.61
C ALA A 438 8.08 -17.99 -28.12
N GLU A 439 7.75 -17.19 -27.11
CA GLU A 439 8.68 -16.26 -26.46
C GLU A 439 9.83 -17.01 -25.77
N ILE A 440 9.53 -18.07 -25.01
CA ILE A 440 10.55 -18.90 -24.35
C ILE A 440 11.49 -19.53 -25.39
N LYS A 441 10.94 -20.12 -26.47
CA LYS A 441 11.73 -20.70 -27.59
C LYS A 441 12.64 -19.67 -28.26
N ARG A 442 12.19 -18.41 -28.38
CA ARG A 442 13.01 -17.32 -28.96
C ARG A 442 14.19 -16.92 -28.07
N GLN A 443 13.98 -16.95 -26.76
CA GLN A 443 15.00 -16.52 -25.79
C GLN A 443 16.05 -17.60 -25.51
N ALA A 444 15.64 -18.88 -25.49
CA ALA A 444 16.55 -20.00 -25.30
C ALA A 444 15.92 -21.32 -25.80
N SER A 445 16.75 -22.33 -26.09
CA SER A 445 16.26 -23.69 -26.36
C SER A 445 15.89 -24.37 -25.05
N PRO A 446 14.61 -24.60 -24.72
CA PRO A 446 14.25 -25.27 -23.46
C PRO A 446 14.62 -26.76 -23.48
N LEU A 447 14.84 -27.33 -22.30
CA LEU A 447 14.85 -28.79 -22.10
C LEU A 447 13.47 -29.21 -21.60
N PHE A 448 12.83 -30.13 -22.32
CA PHE A 448 11.52 -30.67 -21.94
C PHE A 448 11.69 -31.87 -20.99
N ILE A 449 10.94 -31.88 -19.89
CA ILE A 449 10.99 -32.95 -18.89
C ILE A 449 9.57 -33.48 -18.68
N GLY A 450 9.31 -34.70 -19.13
CA GLY A 450 8.00 -35.34 -19.00
C GLY A 450 7.85 -36.04 -17.66
N ILE A 451 6.80 -35.69 -16.92
CA ILE A 451 6.44 -36.29 -15.64
C ILE A 451 5.16 -37.09 -15.81
N GLY A 452 5.09 -38.20 -15.09
CA GLY A 452 3.91 -39.06 -15.03
C GLY A 452 4.23 -40.50 -15.38
N ASN A 453 3.18 -41.31 -15.50
CA ASN A 453 3.32 -42.74 -15.77
C ASN A 453 2.67 -43.10 -17.12
N ILE A 454 3.48 -43.52 -18.09
CA ILE A 454 3.03 -43.87 -19.45
C ILE A 454 1.92 -44.93 -19.49
N THR A 455 1.77 -45.72 -18.43
CA THR A 455 0.75 -46.78 -18.32
C THR A 455 -0.56 -46.34 -17.63
N GLN A 456 -0.70 -45.05 -17.29
CA GLN A 456 -1.82 -44.51 -16.52
C GLN A 456 -2.64 -43.45 -17.27
N GLY A 457 -3.06 -43.74 -18.50
CA GLY A 457 -4.00 -42.90 -19.25
C GLY A 457 -3.51 -41.46 -19.39
N ASP A 458 -4.36 -40.48 -19.03
CA ASP A 458 -4.04 -39.05 -19.09
C ASP A 458 -2.83 -38.65 -18.23
N ASP A 459 -2.51 -39.38 -17.15
CA ASP A 459 -1.30 -39.17 -16.34
C ASP A 459 -0.01 -39.56 -17.10
N GLY A 460 -0.13 -40.28 -18.21
CA GLY A 460 0.96 -40.62 -19.11
C GLY A 460 1.30 -39.54 -20.14
N ILE A 461 0.67 -38.38 -20.08
CA ILE A 461 0.81 -37.32 -21.10
C ILE A 461 2.24 -36.77 -21.21
N GLY A 462 2.91 -36.56 -20.08
CA GLY A 462 4.30 -36.09 -20.05
C GLY A 462 5.24 -37.04 -20.79
N PRO A 463 5.37 -38.31 -20.38
CA PRO A 463 6.19 -39.29 -21.09
C PRO A 463 5.81 -39.47 -22.56
N THR A 464 4.52 -39.45 -22.89
CA THR A 464 4.05 -39.60 -24.28
C THR A 464 4.50 -38.44 -25.16
N LEU A 465 4.45 -37.20 -24.67
CA LEU A 465 4.98 -36.04 -25.39
C LEU A 465 6.48 -36.15 -25.58
N ILE A 466 7.22 -36.53 -24.53
CA ILE A 466 8.69 -36.62 -24.61
C ILE A 466 9.15 -37.61 -25.68
N ILE A 467 8.49 -38.76 -25.82
CA ILE A 467 8.80 -39.73 -26.88
C ILE A 467 8.68 -39.08 -28.26
N LYS A 468 7.55 -38.39 -28.51
CA LYS A 468 7.32 -37.68 -29.78
C LYS A 468 8.31 -36.55 -30.01
N LEU A 469 8.64 -35.77 -28.97
CA LEU A 469 9.62 -34.69 -29.06
C LEU A 469 11.03 -35.20 -29.38
N LYS A 470 11.43 -36.37 -28.84
CA LYS A 470 12.69 -37.03 -29.19
C LYS A 470 12.72 -37.44 -30.67
N GLU A 471 11.62 -38.01 -31.20
CA GLU A 471 11.49 -38.36 -32.62
C GLU A 471 11.63 -37.15 -33.54
N LEU A 472 11.16 -35.99 -33.09
CA LEU A 472 11.27 -34.69 -33.78
C LEU A 472 12.62 -33.97 -33.56
N GLY A 473 13.55 -34.56 -32.80
CA GLY A 473 14.88 -34.01 -32.58
C GLY A 473 15.00 -32.95 -31.48
N PHE A 474 13.98 -32.76 -30.64
CA PHE A 474 14.04 -31.86 -29.49
C PHE A 474 14.85 -32.46 -28.33
N LYS A 475 15.48 -31.59 -27.53
CA LYS A 475 16.07 -31.98 -26.24
C LYS A 475 14.94 -32.26 -25.24
N ALA A 476 14.68 -33.54 -24.99
CA ALA A 476 13.57 -33.99 -24.16
C ALA A 476 13.94 -35.26 -23.37
N VAL A 477 13.54 -35.37 -22.10
CA VAL A 477 13.86 -36.51 -21.22
C VAL A 477 12.64 -36.88 -20.36
N CYS A 478 12.42 -38.18 -20.16
CA CYS A 478 11.36 -38.66 -19.26
C CYS A 478 11.87 -38.65 -17.81
N SER A 479 11.03 -38.35 -16.83
CA SER A 479 11.44 -38.33 -15.43
C SER A 479 11.98 -39.68 -14.94
N SER A 480 11.53 -40.80 -15.52
CA SER A 480 12.04 -42.15 -15.25
C SER A 480 13.46 -42.41 -15.77
N GLU A 481 13.96 -41.58 -16.69
CA GLU A 481 15.30 -41.67 -17.27
C GLU A 481 16.32 -40.79 -16.51
N LEU A 482 15.85 -40.00 -15.54
CA LEU A 482 16.68 -39.09 -14.76
C LEU A 482 17.29 -39.84 -13.56
N ASP A 483 18.60 -40.06 -13.58
CA ASP A 483 19.40 -40.29 -12.38
C ASP A 483 20.16 -39.00 -11.98
N THR A 484 20.60 -38.92 -10.72
CA THR A 484 21.23 -37.70 -10.15
C THR A 484 22.58 -37.34 -10.79
N GLN A 485 23.24 -38.27 -11.50
CA GLN A 485 24.51 -38.01 -12.18
C GLN A 485 24.30 -37.53 -13.63
N ASN A 486 23.22 -37.96 -14.29
CA ASN A 486 22.91 -37.64 -15.68
C ASN A 486 22.21 -36.29 -15.87
N ILE A 487 21.49 -35.75 -14.88
CA ILE A 487 20.89 -34.40 -14.99
C ILE A 487 21.97 -33.34 -15.18
N LYS A 488 23.05 -33.39 -14.39
CA LYS A 488 24.14 -32.39 -14.44
C LYS A 488 24.93 -32.40 -15.75
N SER A 489 24.97 -33.53 -16.46
CA SER A 489 25.63 -33.64 -17.77
C SER A 489 24.74 -33.16 -18.93
N LEU A 490 23.42 -33.13 -18.74
CA LEU A 490 22.43 -32.72 -19.74
C LEU A 490 22.05 -31.23 -19.66
N VAL A 491 22.52 -30.52 -18.62
CA VAL A 491 22.05 -29.18 -18.24
C VAL A 491 23.16 -28.12 -18.36
N ASN A 492 22.90 -27.06 -19.13
CA ASN A 492 23.67 -25.82 -19.09
C ASN A 492 23.13 -24.88 -18.00
N SER A 493 23.99 -24.06 -17.39
CA SER A 493 23.65 -23.22 -16.21
C SER A 493 22.52 -22.20 -16.45
N ASP A 494 22.23 -21.82 -17.70
CA ASP A 494 21.28 -20.75 -18.04
C ASP A 494 20.06 -21.18 -18.87
N GLN A 495 19.91 -22.49 -19.15
CA GLN A 495 18.82 -23.00 -20.00
C GLN A 495 17.50 -23.14 -19.21
N PRO A 496 16.34 -22.72 -19.75
CA PRO A 496 15.04 -22.92 -19.10
C PRO A 496 14.54 -24.37 -19.22
N PHE A 497 13.81 -24.82 -18.20
CA PHE A 497 13.14 -26.12 -18.20
C PHE A 497 11.65 -25.98 -18.43
N ILE A 498 11.08 -26.88 -19.21
CA ILE A 498 9.62 -27.02 -19.35
C ILE A 498 9.24 -28.42 -18.86
N PHE A 499 8.68 -28.47 -17.66
CA PHE A 499 8.10 -29.68 -17.12
C PHE A 499 6.75 -29.92 -17.77
N VAL A 500 6.44 -31.15 -18.14
CA VAL A 500 5.18 -31.51 -18.79
C VAL A 500 4.50 -32.56 -17.95
N ASP A 501 3.29 -32.26 -17.47
CA ASP A 501 2.53 -33.15 -16.59
C ASP A 501 1.01 -33.03 -16.85
N ALA A 502 0.26 -34.04 -16.41
CA ALA A 502 -1.18 -33.94 -16.25
C ALA A 502 -1.49 -33.02 -15.06
N LEU A 503 -2.22 -31.94 -15.32
CA LEU A 503 -2.51 -30.91 -14.33
C LEU A 503 -4.00 -30.70 -14.17
N ASP A 504 -4.56 -31.12 -13.03
CA ASP A 504 -5.94 -30.78 -12.69
C ASP A 504 -6.02 -29.34 -12.14
N ALA A 505 -6.41 -28.42 -13.01
CA ALA A 505 -6.61 -27.00 -12.72
C ALA A 505 -8.10 -26.62 -12.71
N GLY A 506 -9.02 -27.59 -12.64
CA GLY A 506 -10.47 -27.34 -12.72
C GLY A 506 -10.95 -26.80 -14.08
N LYS A 507 -10.16 -26.98 -15.15
CA LYS A 507 -10.49 -26.54 -16.51
C LYS A 507 -11.21 -27.65 -17.30
N LYS A 508 -11.61 -27.36 -18.53
CA LYS A 508 -12.12 -28.38 -19.46
C LYS A 508 -11.01 -29.39 -19.82
N PRO A 509 -11.30 -30.69 -19.95
CA PRO A 509 -10.32 -31.67 -20.40
C PRO A 509 -9.63 -31.25 -21.70
N GLY A 510 -8.31 -31.43 -21.76
CA GLY A 510 -7.47 -31.00 -22.89
C GLY A 510 -7.08 -29.51 -22.88
N ALA A 511 -7.49 -28.72 -21.89
CA ALA A 511 -6.99 -27.35 -21.72
C ALA A 511 -5.49 -27.37 -21.39
N ILE A 512 -4.70 -26.59 -22.13
CA ILE A 512 -3.25 -26.45 -21.92
C ILE A 512 -3.00 -25.18 -21.11
N SER A 513 -2.09 -25.25 -20.14
CA SER A 513 -1.67 -24.12 -19.33
C SER A 513 -0.15 -24.12 -19.20
N LEU A 514 0.47 -22.95 -19.36
CA LEU A 514 1.89 -22.77 -19.10
C LEU A 514 2.06 -21.87 -17.88
N ILE A 515 2.66 -22.40 -16.82
CA ILE A 515 2.70 -21.77 -15.50
C ILE A 515 4.16 -21.64 -15.07
N PRO A 516 4.61 -20.47 -14.59
CA PRO A 516 5.95 -20.34 -14.01
C PRO A 516 6.15 -21.38 -12.90
N LEU A 517 7.25 -22.14 -12.96
CA LEU A 517 7.49 -23.27 -12.07
C LEU A 517 7.53 -22.84 -10.59
N LEU A 518 8.08 -21.65 -10.31
CA LEU A 518 8.07 -21.09 -8.97
C LEU A 518 6.65 -20.95 -8.41
N ALA A 519 5.67 -20.51 -9.21
CA ALA A 519 4.28 -20.39 -8.76
C ALA A 519 3.67 -21.75 -8.39
N VAL A 520 4.09 -22.82 -9.06
CA VAL A 520 3.64 -24.20 -8.78
C VAL A 520 4.26 -24.74 -7.49
N LEU A 521 5.54 -24.45 -7.23
CA LEU A 521 6.26 -24.91 -6.04
C LEU A 521 5.71 -24.35 -4.73
N TYR A 522 5.05 -23.18 -4.77
CA TYR A 522 4.39 -22.59 -3.60
C TYR A 522 2.95 -23.10 -3.38
N SER A 523 2.43 -23.99 -4.25
CA SER A 523 1.13 -24.64 -4.10
C SER A 523 1.28 -26.06 -3.54
N SER A 524 0.68 -26.31 -2.37
CA SER A 524 0.83 -27.57 -1.62
C SER A 524 0.27 -28.81 -2.34
N SER A 525 -0.66 -28.65 -3.28
CA SER A 525 -1.27 -29.77 -4.01
C SER A 525 -0.41 -30.28 -5.17
N LEU A 526 0.36 -29.41 -5.81
CA LEU A 526 1.17 -29.72 -7.01
C LEU A 526 2.64 -29.98 -6.66
N SER A 527 3.12 -29.41 -5.55
CA SER A 527 4.48 -29.57 -5.06
C SER A 527 4.85 -31.03 -4.79
N HIS A 528 3.93 -31.90 -4.36
CA HIS A 528 4.24 -33.29 -4.00
C HIS A 528 4.74 -34.16 -5.18
N ARG A 529 4.30 -33.88 -6.41
CA ARG A 529 4.74 -34.63 -7.61
C ARG A 529 6.09 -34.13 -8.16
N LEU A 530 6.37 -32.85 -7.97
CA LEU A 530 7.53 -32.14 -8.52
C LEU A 530 8.71 -32.05 -7.53
N ALA A 531 8.44 -32.03 -6.23
CA ALA A 531 9.44 -31.86 -5.17
C ALA A 531 10.58 -32.89 -5.18
N PRO A 532 10.37 -34.19 -5.47
CA PRO A 532 11.45 -35.17 -5.50
C PRO A 532 12.53 -34.85 -6.55
N PHE A 533 12.17 -34.14 -7.62
CA PHE A 533 13.06 -33.81 -8.73
C PHE A 533 13.75 -32.46 -8.56
N ILE A 534 13.15 -31.54 -7.79
CA ILE A 534 13.57 -30.13 -7.75
C ILE A 534 14.49 -29.82 -6.56
N GLN A 535 14.32 -30.50 -5.42
CA GLN A 535 14.89 -30.02 -4.14
C GLN A 535 16.42 -30.09 -4.01
N ASN A 536 17.15 -30.80 -4.88
CA ASN A 536 18.61 -30.97 -4.74
C ASN A 536 19.44 -30.75 -6.04
N GLU A 537 18.81 -30.42 -7.16
CA GLU A 537 19.49 -30.50 -8.49
C GLU A 537 19.50 -29.19 -9.30
N PHE A 538 18.68 -28.18 -8.97
CA PHE A 538 18.55 -26.95 -9.76
C PHE A 538 18.80 -25.67 -8.95
N SER A 539 19.45 -24.69 -9.58
CA SER A 539 19.64 -23.36 -8.97
C SER A 539 18.36 -22.53 -8.99
N TYR A 540 18.22 -21.59 -8.05
CA TYR A 540 17.09 -20.65 -8.01
C TYR A 540 16.94 -19.84 -9.32
N SER A 541 18.05 -19.44 -9.94
CA SER A 541 18.06 -18.75 -11.24
C SER A 541 17.41 -19.59 -12.34
N GLN A 542 17.71 -20.89 -12.40
CA GLN A 542 17.10 -21.82 -13.34
C GLN A 542 15.62 -22.03 -13.06
N LEU A 543 15.23 -22.20 -11.79
CA LEU A 543 13.82 -22.36 -11.41
C LEU A 543 12.97 -21.12 -11.75
N LYS A 544 13.55 -19.92 -11.64
CA LYS A 544 12.89 -18.66 -12.01
C LYS A 544 12.59 -18.56 -13.50
N LYS A 545 13.41 -19.17 -14.36
CA LYS A 545 13.25 -19.19 -15.82
C LYS A 545 12.48 -20.42 -16.32
N SER A 546 12.01 -21.30 -15.43
CA SER A 546 11.39 -22.58 -15.78
C SER A 546 9.88 -22.56 -15.64
N TYR A 547 9.21 -23.46 -16.36
CA TYR A 547 7.75 -23.51 -16.48
C TYR A 547 7.22 -24.94 -16.32
N LEU A 548 5.99 -25.06 -15.85
CA LEU A 548 5.16 -26.24 -15.95
C LEU A 548 4.16 -26.05 -17.09
N LEU A 549 4.22 -26.91 -18.08
CA LEU A 549 3.21 -27.09 -19.11
C LEU A 549 2.24 -28.19 -18.65
N GLY A 550 1.10 -27.77 -18.15
CA GLY A 550 0.05 -28.65 -17.65
C GLY A 550 -1.03 -28.88 -18.70
N ILE A 551 -1.44 -30.14 -18.89
CA ILE A 551 -2.62 -30.49 -19.69
C ILE A 551 -3.70 -31.03 -18.75
N GLN A 552 -4.90 -30.44 -18.82
CA GLN A 552 -6.02 -30.84 -17.98
C GLN A 552 -6.47 -32.27 -18.32
N PRO A 553 -6.36 -33.23 -17.39
CA PRO A 553 -6.84 -34.59 -17.62
C PRO A 553 -8.37 -34.63 -17.63
N ARG A 554 -8.93 -35.60 -18.35
CA ARG A 554 -10.35 -35.96 -18.22
C ARG A 554 -10.58 -36.80 -16.98
N SER A 555 -9.64 -37.69 -16.67
CA SER A 555 -9.65 -38.50 -15.45
C SER A 555 -8.23 -38.92 -15.09
N ILE A 556 -7.93 -38.95 -13.79
CA ILE A 556 -6.67 -39.45 -13.22
C ILE A 556 -6.74 -40.94 -12.83
N THR A 557 -7.80 -41.66 -13.22
CA THR A 557 -7.93 -43.11 -12.98
C THR A 557 -7.16 -43.94 -14.01
N LYS A 558 -6.78 -45.18 -13.65
CA LYS A 558 -6.06 -46.11 -14.55
C LYS A 558 -6.87 -46.37 -15.83
N GLN A 559 -6.50 -45.69 -16.91
CA GLN A 559 -6.95 -45.97 -18.27
C GLN A 559 -5.74 -46.45 -19.10
N GLN A 560 -5.98 -47.25 -20.14
CA GLN A 560 -4.89 -47.77 -20.99
C GLN A 560 -4.40 -46.74 -22.02
N HIS A 561 -5.21 -45.73 -22.34
CA HIS A 561 -4.93 -44.75 -23.40
C HIS A 561 -5.29 -43.32 -22.94
N LEU A 562 -4.66 -42.32 -23.57
CA LEU A 562 -5.02 -40.91 -23.40
C LEU A 562 -6.46 -40.68 -23.88
N SER A 563 -7.18 -39.83 -23.16
CA SER A 563 -8.51 -39.38 -23.60
C SER A 563 -8.42 -38.63 -24.94
N PRO A 564 -9.50 -38.62 -25.76
CA PRO A 564 -9.50 -37.90 -27.04
C PRO A 564 -9.15 -36.42 -26.90
N GLU A 565 -9.65 -35.76 -25.84
CA GLU A 565 -9.39 -34.36 -25.56
C GLU A 565 -7.91 -34.07 -25.26
N VAL A 566 -7.29 -34.91 -24.42
CA VAL A 566 -5.87 -34.80 -24.08
C VAL A 566 -4.99 -35.16 -25.28
N SER A 567 -5.41 -36.13 -26.10
CA SER A 567 -4.71 -36.50 -27.34
C SER A 567 -4.74 -35.37 -28.37
N GLN A 568 -5.86 -34.66 -28.49
CA GLN A 568 -5.98 -33.49 -29.37
C GLN A 568 -5.13 -32.32 -28.87
N ALA A 569 -5.11 -32.09 -27.55
CA ALA A 569 -4.25 -31.10 -26.93
C ALA A 569 -2.77 -31.40 -27.17
N LEU A 570 -2.38 -32.67 -27.05
CA LEU A 570 -1.02 -33.12 -27.36
C LEU A 570 -0.63 -32.81 -28.80
N GLN A 571 -1.53 -33.08 -29.77
CA GLN A 571 -1.26 -32.79 -31.17
C GLN A 571 -1.09 -31.28 -31.41
N ARG A 572 -1.99 -30.45 -30.85
CA ARG A 572 -1.87 -28.98 -30.92
C ARG A 572 -0.54 -28.47 -30.36
N LEU A 573 -0.09 -29.04 -29.25
CA LEU A 573 1.19 -28.69 -28.65
C LEU A 573 2.37 -29.03 -29.56
N ILE A 574 2.33 -30.19 -30.21
CA ILE A 574 3.36 -30.61 -31.17
C ILE A 574 3.36 -29.69 -32.39
N ASP A 575 2.19 -29.43 -32.98
CA ASP A 575 2.06 -28.53 -34.12
C ASP A 575 2.63 -27.13 -33.78
N GLN A 576 2.40 -26.63 -32.56
CA GLN A 576 2.94 -25.34 -32.10
C GLN A 576 4.45 -25.39 -31.83
N LEU A 577 5.01 -26.55 -31.51
CA LEU A 577 6.44 -26.72 -31.31
C LEU A 577 7.20 -26.88 -32.63
N GLU A 578 6.58 -27.44 -33.66
CA GLU A 578 7.12 -27.55 -35.01
C GLU A 578 7.11 -26.21 -35.77
N ASN A 579 6.08 -25.38 -35.53
CA ASN A 579 6.02 -24.00 -36.01
C ASN A 579 6.93 -23.05 -35.19
#